data_AF-A0A3A8GYW0-F1
#
_entry.id   AF-A0A3A8GYW0-F1
#
_cell.length_a   1.000
_cell.length_b   1.000
_cell.length_c   1.000
_cell.angle_alpha   90.00
_cell.angle_beta   90.00
_cell.angle_gamma   90.00
#
_symmetry.space_group_name_H-M   'P 1'
#
loop_
_entity.id
_entity.type
_entity.pdbx_description
1 polymer ?
#
loop_
_entity_poly.entity_id
_entity_poly.type
_entity_poly.pdbx_seq_one_letter_code
_entity_poly.pdbx_strand_id
1 'polypeptide(L)'
;MSTFYKSLLTASMGLVGLNGCVYGYIYDSASGSAVEGVTVIVASGTCSGTGCGTGLATQSTDSSGLYVFDAYGNRHGENNVQLITAASGEEAVRLVYSRAGFRSVTVYHRPKYTTMTQDGTEYEVSAVQPVYLCALNAVDSDGDGVCDAAEARYGTNPNSSDTDGDRISDFAELFGYGGVDLRYWGANPLKKDVFVEVDYYADRKPTQGALDSVTTAFANAPVSNPNGTTGIALHLVLDSQIAAADAISNLDTGWVGVDTIKSKYFKSRRAPFFHYALFANTYGTTTSSGLSRGIPAHDLIVTLGGWSTPGGTELQQAGTLMHELGHNIGLQHGGNDGANYKPNYLSVMNYEYQTFGLRIDGVDNVLDYSRVRVASVSETSVNEVSAFAPIAPTTEADLARIGVRINGVQRTGTASANLDINGSGAIQAASFAYNFNRDSDSVDLFPASQNDWLALVYDGAGQIGDGWLGTTQGLSRQQPFFVVPEKTDSCLTEQMVLKR
;
A
#
# COMPACT_ATOMS: atom_id res chain seq x y z
N MET A 1 -13.34 45.51 -10.71
CA MET A 1 -13.49 46.81 -10.00
C MET A 1 -12.61 46.74 -8.76
N SER A 2 -11.44 47.37 -8.79
CA SER A 2 -11.17 48.70 -8.21
C SER A 2 -11.19 48.71 -6.68
N THR A 3 -9.99 48.62 -6.10
CA THR A 3 -9.40 49.51 -5.07
C THR A 3 -10.32 50.05 -3.97
N PHE A 4 -9.98 49.82 -2.68
CA PHE A 4 -9.94 50.82 -1.57
C PHE A 4 -9.49 50.11 -0.26
N TYR A 5 -8.18 50.00 0.00
CA TYR A 5 -7.36 50.84 0.91
C TYR A 5 -7.45 50.55 2.43
N LYS A 6 -6.41 49.88 2.92
CA LYS A 6 -5.53 50.16 4.09
C LYS A 6 -6.13 50.69 5.42
N SER A 7 -5.87 49.94 6.50
CA SER A 7 -4.92 50.27 7.59
C SER A 7 -5.39 49.80 8.98
N LEU A 8 -4.71 48.82 9.60
CA LEU A 8 -3.83 49.03 10.78
C LEU A 8 -3.14 47.72 11.20
N LEU A 9 -1.92 47.85 11.72
CA LEU A 9 -0.97 46.79 12.04
C LEU A 9 -1.12 46.23 13.47
N THR A 10 -0.75 44.95 13.61
CA THR A 10 -0.11 44.25 14.75
C THR A 10 -0.87 44.03 16.06
N ALA A 11 -1.11 42.75 16.41
CA ALA A 11 -0.33 42.01 17.43
C ALA A 11 -1.00 40.67 17.81
N SER A 12 -0.55 39.55 17.23
CA SER A 12 -0.64 38.17 17.79
C SER A 12 -0.25 37.07 16.78
N MET A 13 0.82 37.27 16.01
CA MET A 13 1.42 36.16 15.24
C MET A 13 2.27 35.34 16.19
N GLY A 14 1.68 34.27 16.76
CA GLY A 14 2.40 33.38 17.67
C GLY A 14 1.61 32.22 18.24
N LEU A 15 0.28 32.23 18.27
CA LEU A 15 -0.50 31.13 18.89
C LEU A 15 -1.89 30.83 18.30
N VAL A 16 -2.39 31.56 17.30
CA VAL A 16 -3.64 31.20 16.60
C VAL A 16 -3.56 31.66 15.15
N GLY A 17 -2.76 30.98 14.34
CA GLY A 17 -2.87 31.06 12.89
C GLY A 17 -3.71 29.87 12.45
N LEU A 18 -4.94 30.11 12.01
CA LEU A 18 -5.81 29.25 11.19
C LEU A 18 -7.22 29.88 11.26
N ASN A 19 -7.66 30.60 10.23
CA ASN A 19 -9.09 30.86 10.03
C ASN A 19 -9.55 29.79 9.04
N GLY A 20 -9.75 28.58 9.54
CA GLY A 20 -9.94 27.36 8.75
C GLY A 20 -11.35 26.78 8.88
N CYS A 21 -12.01 26.53 7.75
CA CYS A 21 -13.39 26.05 7.69
C CYS A 21 -13.41 24.53 7.46
N VAL A 22 -14.10 23.76 8.29
CA VAL A 22 -14.41 22.35 7.97
C VAL A 22 -15.83 22.28 7.43
N TYR A 23 -16.00 21.79 6.21
CA TYR A 23 -17.31 21.77 5.56
C TYR A 23 -17.54 20.48 4.77
N GLY A 24 -18.80 20.17 4.52
CA GLY A 24 -19.19 19.03 3.69
C GLY A 24 -20.65 19.11 3.24
N TYR A 25 -21.03 18.17 2.39
CA TYR A 25 -22.38 18.08 1.84
C TYR A 25 -23.00 16.74 2.17
N ILE A 26 -24.31 16.76 2.43
CA ILE A 26 -25.07 15.55 2.80
C ILE A 26 -26.25 15.37 1.87
N TYR A 27 -26.36 14.16 1.34
CA TYR A 27 -27.36 13.76 0.36
C TYR A 27 -28.11 12.53 0.83
N ASP A 28 -29.33 12.33 0.33
CA ASP A 28 -30.11 11.12 0.52
C ASP A 28 -29.64 10.10 -0.53
N SER A 29 -29.25 8.90 -0.11
CA SER A 29 -28.62 7.94 -1.02
C SER A 29 -29.56 7.48 -2.15
N ALA A 30 -30.84 7.29 -1.84
CA ALA A 30 -31.84 6.83 -2.80
C ALA A 30 -32.16 7.89 -3.87
N SER A 31 -32.47 9.11 -3.44
CA SER A 31 -32.86 10.20 -4.35
C SER A 31 -31.68 10.98 -4.94
N GLY A 32 -30.54 11.01 -4.24
CA GLY A 32 -29.40 11.87 -4.56
C GLY A 32 -29.64 13.35 -4.24
N SER A 33 -30.77 13.68 -3.60
CA SER A 33 -31.12 15.06 -3.26
C SER A 33 -30.43 15.51 -1.97
N ALA A 34 -30.17 16.82 -1.87
CA ALA A 34 -29.63 17.43 -0.66
C ALA A 34 -30.55 17.22 0.55
N VAL A 35 -29.94 17.03 1.73
CA VAL A 35 -30.66 16.70 2.97
C VAL A 35 -30.51 17.86 3.95
N GLU A 36 -31.56 18.66 4.09
CA GLU A 36 -31.62 19.77 5.05
C GLU A 36 -31.86 19.30 6.48
N GLY A 37 -31.27 19.99 7.46
CA GLY A 37 -31.52 19.76 8.88
C GLY A 37 -30.89 18.46 9.41
N VAL A 38 -29.80 17.99 8.80
CA VAL A 38 -28.95 16.95 9.38
C VAL A 38 -28.09 17.58 10.45
N THR A 39 -28.14 17.04 11.66
CA THR A 39 -27.25 17.46 12.74
C THR A 39 -25.87 16.84 12.54
N VAL A 40 -24.84 17.67 12.50
CA VAL A 40 -23.43 17.27 12.43
C VAL A 40 -22.75 17.65 13.73
N ILE A 41 -22.26 16.66 14.46
CA ILE A 41 -21.64 16.84 15.77
C ILE A 41 -20.16 16.49 15.68
N VAL A 42 -19.29 17.35 16.20
CA VAL A 42 -17.88 17.01 16.45
C VAL A 42 -17.82 16.15 17.71
N ALA A 43 -17.98 14.83 17.57
CA ALA A 43 -18.10 13.88 18.67
C ALA A 43 -16.77 13.59 19.41
N SER A 44 -15.63 13.83 18.76
CA SER A 44 -14.32 13.88 19.41
C SER A 44 -13.39 14.76 18.59
N GLY A 45 -12.81 15.78 19.22
CA GLY A 45 -12.01 16.82 18.60
C GLY A 45 -11.79 17.98 19.56
N THR A 46 -11.04 18.99 19.14
CA THR A 46 -10.96 20.27 19.84
C THR A 46 -11.59 21.34 18.97
N CYS A 47 -12.57 22.05 19.54
CA CYS A 47 -13.08 23.28 18.95
C CYS A 47 -12.39 24.44 19.67
N SER A 48 -11.81 25.37 18.92
CA SER A 48 -11.29 26.63 19.44
C SER A 48 -11.87 27.82 18.70
N GLY A 49 -11.97 28.96 19.38
CA GLY A 49 -12.66 30.14 18.85
C GLY A 49 -13.92 30.48 19.64
N THR A 50 -14.41 31.69 19.42
CA THR A 50 -15.51 32.33 20.17
C THR A 50 -16.88 31.71 19.89
N GLY A 51 -17.03 30.93 18.82
CA GLY A 51 -18.25 30.18 18.46
C GLY A 51 -18.32 28.75 18.99
N CYS A 52 -17.30 28.26 19.69
CA CYS A 52 -17.27 26.88 20.20
C CYS A 52 -18.12 26.64 21.46
N GLY A 53 -18.49 27.70 22.19
CA GLY A 53 -19.20 27.56 23.47
C GLY A 53 -18.44 26.70 24.49
N THR A 54 -19.16 26.08 25.44
CA THR A 54 -18.59 25.19 26.48
C THR A 54 -18.74 23.69 26.15
N GLY A 55 -19.08 23.34 24.90
CA GLY A 55 -19.45 21.99 24.50
C GLY A 55 -18.87 21.58 23.15
N LEU A 56 -19.28 20.40 22.66
CA LEU A 56 -18.90 19.93 21.33
C LEU A 56 -19.58 20.79 20.25
N ALA A 57 -18.82 21.17 19.22
CA ALA A 57 -19.35 21.94 18.11
C ALA A 57 -20.43 21.15 17.37
N THR A 58 -21.56 21.81 17.08
CA THR A 58 -22.70 21.23 16.36
C THR A 58 -23.12 22.18 15.26
N GLN A 59 -23.42 21.64 14.09
CA GLN A 59 -23.96 22.35 12.93
C GLN A 59 -25.16 21.61 12.36
N SER A 60 -25.99 22.32 11.60
CA SER A 60 -27.08 21.72 10.83
C SER A 60 -26.90 22.04 9.36
N THR A 61 -27.22 21.08 8.49
CA THR A 61 -27.19 21.33 7.05
C THR A 61 -28.30 22.28 6.60
N ASP A 62 -27.98 23.15 5.64
CA ASP A 62 -28.96 24.01 4.97
C ASP A 62 -29.72 23.27 3.85
N SER A 63 -30.57 24.00 3.11
CA SER A 63 -31.36 23.46 1.98
C SER A 63 -30.53 22.84 0.83
N SER A 64 -29.24 23.17 0.74
CA SER A 64 -28.30 22.58 -0.21
C SER A 64 -27.57 21.35 0.35
N GLY A 65 -27.83 20.99 1.60
CA GLY A 65 -27.17 19.90 2.30
C GLY A 65 -25.79 20.28 2.84
N LEU A 66 -25.41 21.56 2.75
CA LEU A 66 -24.13 22.09 3.20
C LEU A 66 -24.14 22.29 4.72
N TYR A 67 -23.11 21.81 5.40
CA TYR A 67 -22.76 22.25 6.75
C TYR A 67 -21.37 22.87 6.74
N VAL A 68 -21.14 23.84 7.62
CA VAL A 68 -19.80 24.42 7.81
C VAL A 68 -19.54 24.70 9.28
N PHE A 69 -18.44 24.16 9.80
CA PHE A 69 -17.83 24.59 11.06
C PHE A 69 -16.92 25.79 10.73
N ASP A 70 -17.50 26.98 10.96
CA ASP A 70 -16.98 28.33 10.73
C ASP A 70 -16.34 28.61 9.37
N ALA A 71 -17.15 29.17 8.47
CA ALA A 71 -16.76 29.41 7.09
C ALA A 71 -16.19 30.81 6.78
N TYR A 72 -16.10 31.73 7.74
CA TYR A 72 -16.03 33.15 7.36
C TYR A 72 -15.18 34.07 8.24
N GLY A 73 -14.56 33.58 9.31
CA GLY A 73 -13.84 34.44 10.24
C GLY A 73 -14.76 35.51 10.85
N ASN A 74 -14.21 36.68 11.20
CA ASN A 74 -14.98 37.77 11.83
C ASN A 74 -16.04 38.44 10.93
N ARG A 75 -16.19 38.02 9.66
CA ARG A 75 -17.13 38.62 8.69
C ARG A 75 -18.59 38.49 9.13
N HIS A 76 -18.92 37.42 9.85
CA HIS A 76 -20.23 37.23 10.50
C HIS A 76 -20.14 37.44 12.03
N GLY A 77 -19.11 38.13 12.50
CA GLY A 77 -18.83 38.39 13.91
C GLY A 77 -17.95 37.31 14.55
N GLU A 78 -17.04 37.74 15.41
CA GLU A 78 -16.08 36.86 16.10
C GLU A 78 -16.79 35.70 16.83
N ASN A 79 -17.98 35.94 17.37
CA ASN A 79 -18.79 34.94 18.08
C ASN A 79 -19.17 33.69 17.27
N ASN A 80 -18.95 33.65 15.95
CA ASN A 80 -19.27 32.49 15.12
C ASN A 80 -18.03 31.68 14.68
N VAL A 81 -16.84 32.05 15.17
CA VAL A 81 -15.58 31.42 14.78
C VAL A 81 -15.39 30.06 15.48
N GLN A 82 -15.17 28.98 14.72
CA GLN A 82 -15.10 27.58 15.16
C GLN A 82 -14.00 26.83 14.39
N LEU A 83 -12.84 26.73 15.02
CA LEU A 83 -11.71 26.00 14.47
C LEU A 83 -11.70 24.59 15.02
N ILE A 84 -11.86 23.62 14.11
CA ILE A 84 -11.96 22.22 14.45
C ILE A 84 -10.63 21.52 14.14
N THR A 85 -10.05 20.89 15.16
CA THR A 85 -8.83 20.08 15.04
C THR A 85 -9.02 18.74 15.72
N ALA A 86 -8.19 17.76 15.37
CA ALA A 86 -8.10 16.51 16.13
C ALA A 86 -7.74 16.81 17.60
N ALA A 87 -8.28 16.02 18.53
CA ALA A 87 -7.93 16.13 19.94
C ALA A 87 -6.49 15.63 20.18
N SER A 88 -5.89 16.02 21.30
CA SER A 88 -4.55 15.55 21.68
C SER A 88 -4.51 14.01 21.71
N GLY A 89 -3.59 13.41 20.96
CA GLY A 89 -3.44 11.95 20.85
C GLY A 89 -4.37 11.26 19.84
N GLU A 90 -5.23 12.01 19.15
CA GLU A 90 -6.03 11.54 18.02
C GLU A 90 -5.43 11.99 16.68
N GLU A 91 -5.68 11.22 15.61
CA GLU A 91 -5.20 11.58 14.27
C GLU A 91 -6.25 12.33 13.44
N ALA A 92 -7.51 12.19 13.80
CA ALA A 92 -8.66 12.74 13.08
C ALA A 92 -9.72 13.29 14.04
N VAL A 93 -10.54 14.20 13.54
CA VAL A 93 -11.79 14.58 14.18
C VAL A 93 -12.86 13.55 13.86
N ARG A 94 -13.73 13.23 14.82
CA ARG A 94 -14.88 12.34 14.60
C ARG A 94 -16.14 13.16 14.43
N LEU A 95 -16.68 13.18 13.23
CA LEU A 95 -17.95 13.80 12.87
C LEU A 95 -19.06 12.76 12.92
N VAL A 96 -20.16 13.06 13.60
CA VAL A 96 -21.35 12.20 13.65
C VAL A 96 -22.51 12.93 13.00
N TYR A 97 -23.08 12.30 11.99
CA TYR A 97 -24.21 12.79 11.22
C TYR A 97 -25.47 12.08 11.69
N SER A 98 -26.51 12.85 12.05
CA SER A 98 -27.75 12.26 12.51
C SER A 98 -28.97 13.07 12.07
N ARG A 99 -29.98 12.36 11.54
CA ARG A 99 -31.28 12.90 11.18
C ARG A 99 -32.33 11.80 11.35
N ALA A 100 -33.49 12.15 11.91
CA ALA A 100 -34.60 11.20 12.03
C ALA A 100 -34.96 10.60 10.65
N GLY A 101 -35.15 9.28 10.61
CA GLY A 101 -35.43 8.54 9.36
C GLY A 101 -34.18 8.00 8.65
N PHE A 102 -32.99 8.44 9.04
CA PHE A 102 -31.71 7.98 8.48
C PHE A 102 -30.87 7.23 9.53
N ARG A 103 -30.00 6.34 9.06
CA ARG A 103 -28.93 5.76 9.87
C ARG A 103 -27.91 6.84 10.21
N SER A 104 -27.43 6.85 11.46
CA SER A 104 -26.33 7.74 11.83
C SER A 104 -25.04 7.26 11.18
N VAL A 105 -24.24 8.19 10.66
CA VAL A 105 -22.93 7.89 10.05
C VAL A 105 -21.84 8.56 10.88
N THR A 106 -20.71 7.87 11.05
CA THR A 106 -19.52 8.44 11.68
C THR A 106 -18.44 8.60 10.62
N VAL A 107 -17.84 9.79 10.53
CA VAL A 107 -16.69 10.06 9.65
C VAL A 107 -15.51 10.54 10.48
N TYR A 108 -14.37 9.92 10.24
CA TYR A 108 -13.08 10.41 10.66
C TYR A 108 -12.53 11.33 9.57
N HIS A 109 -12.20 12.56 9.97
CA HIS A 109 -11.66 13.57 9.08
C HIS A 109 -10.38 14.11 9.68
N ARG A 110 -9.26 14.01 8.98
CA ARG A 110 -8.03 14.70 9.37
C ARG A 110 -7.94 15.99 8.55
N PRO A 111 -8.13 17.17 9.16
CA PRO A 111 -8.23 18.40 8.38
C PRO A 111 -6.95 18.68 7.59
N LYS A 112 -7.08 18.80 6.27
CA LYS A 112 -6.02 19.28 5.37
C LYS A 112 -6.48 20.61 4.79
N TYR A 113 -6.10 21.69 5.45
CA TYR A 113 -6.50 23.02 5.04
C TYR A 113 -5.80 23.42 3.73
N THR A 114 -6.60 23.95 2.81
CA THR A 114 -6.18 24.49 1.52
C THR A 114 -6.73 25.89 1.37
N THR A 115 -5.92 26.78 0.80
CA THR A 115 -6.34 28.15 0.51
C THR A 115 -7.28 28.17 -0.69
N MET A 116 -8.50 28.68 -0.49
CA MET A 116 -9.47 28.96 -1.55
C MET A 116 -9.76 30.46 -1.61
N THR A 117 -9.82 31.02 -2.82
CA THR A 117 -10.19 32.43 -3.01
C THR A 117 -11.62 32.55 -3.49
N GLN A 118 -12.46 33.26 -2.73
CA GLN A 118 -13.83 33.60 -3.11
C GLN A 118 -14.09 35.08 -2.86
N ASP A 119 -14.60 35.78 -3.88
CA ASP A 119 -14.87 37.23 -3.86
C ASP A 119 -13.67 38.10 -3.44
N GLY A 120 -12.45 37.65 -3.78
CA GLY A 120 -11.20 38.32 -3.42
C GLY A 120 -10.76 38.12 -1.95
N THR A 121 -11.47 37.29 -1.19
CA THR A 121 -11.08 36.84 0.15
C THR A 121 -10.49 35.44 0.07
N GLU A 122 -9.37 35.21 0.75
CA GLU A 122 -8.80 33.89 0.94
C GLU A 122 -9.38 33.22 2.19
N TYR A 123 -9.74 31.95 2.06
CA TYR A 123 -10.25 31.10 3.12
C TYR A 123 -9.36 29.86 3.20
N GLU A 124 -8.97 29.46 4.40
CA GLU A 124 -8.43 28.12 4.59
C GLU A 124 -9.62 27.18 4.74
N VAL A 125 -9.70 26.14 3.93
CA VAL A 125 -10.82 25.19 4.00
C VAL A 125 -10.33 23.75 3.96
N SER A 126 -11.07 22.91 4.65
CA SER A 126 -10.84 21.49 4.77
C SER A 126 -12.15 20.77 4.45
N ALA A 127 -12.23 20.28 3.21
CA ALA A 127 -13.43 19.62 2.70
C ALA A 127 -13.53 18.19 3.23
N VAL A 128 -14.71 17.85 3.73
CA VAL A 128 -15.14 16.49 4.00
C VAL A 128 -15.84 15.97 2.74
N GLN A 129 -15.61 14.71 2.41
CA GLN A 129 -16.27 14.02 1.31
C GLN A 129 -17.80 14.11 1.43
N PRO A 130 -18.53 14.11 0.30
CA PRO A 130 -19.98 13.98 0.32
C PRO A 130 -20.40 12.73 1.10
N VAL A 131 -21.41 12.87 1.96
CA VAL A 131 -21.99 11.75 2.70
C VAL A 131 -23.39 11.47 2.16
N TYR A 132 -23.59 10.27 1.63
CA TYR A 132 -24.90 9.76 1.23
C TYR A 132 -25.55 9.00 2.40
N LEU A 133 -26.55 9.60 3.06
CA LEU A 133 -27.25 8.98 4.17
C LEU A 133 -28.24 7.91 3.69
N CYS A 134 -28.18 6.76 4.37
CA CYS A 134 -29.09 5.64 4.17
C CYS A 134 -30.33 5.79 5.04
N ALA A 135 -31.52 5.55 4.47
CA ALA A 135 -32.74 5.39 5.26
C ALA A 135 -32.58 4.22 6.26
N LEU A 136 -33.28 4.26 7.40
CA LEU A 136 -33.15 3.22 8.44
C LEU A 136 -33.34 1.79 7.91
N ASN A 137 -34.28 1.61 6.98
CA ASN A 137 -34.62 0.33 6.36
C ASN A 137 -33.97 0.10 4.97
N ALA A 138 -32.98 0.91 4.59
CA ALA A 138 -32.25 0.69 3.34
C ALA A 138 -31.58 -0.69 3.34
N VAL A 139 -31.49 -1.34 2.19
CA VAL A 139 -30.75 -2.61 2.06
C VAL A 139 -29.25 -2.30 2.09
N ASP A 140 -28.50 -3.18 2.73
CA ASP A 140 -27.04 -3.19 2.82
C ASP A 140 -26.68 -4.66 2.63
N SER A 141 -26.33 -5.00 1.40
CA SER A 141 -26.35 -6.36 0.88
C SER A 141 -25.12 -7.19 1.30
N ASP A 142 -23.96 -6.57 1.50
CA ASP A 142 -22.76 -7.20 2.06
C ASP A 142 -22.52 -6.90 3.55
N GLY A 143 -23.25 -5.94 4.11
CA GLY A 143 -23.29 -5.64 5.53
C GLY A 143 -22.09 -4.82 6.02
N ASP A 144 -21.40 -4.09 5.16
CA ASP A 144 -20.22 -3.28 5.52
C ASP A 144 -20.57 -1.94 6.22
N GLY A 145 -21.85 -1.57 6.23
CA GLY A 145 -22.37 -0.33 6.81
C GLY A 145 -22.68 0.76 5.78
N VAL A 146 -22.42 0.54 4.49
CA VAL A 146 -22.80 1.38 3.36
C VAL A 146 -23.97 0.69 2.64
N CYS A 147 -25.13 1.36 2.56
CA CYS A 147 -26.28 0.75 1.88
C CYS A 147 -26.09 0.71 0.36
N ASP A 148 -26.74 -0.23 -0.33
CA ASP A 148 -26.64 -0.43 -1.79
C ASP A 148 -26.87 0.85 -2.60
N ALA A 149 -27.80 1.70 -2.14
CA ALA A 149 -28.10 2.97 -2.77
C ALA A 149 -26.98 4.01 -2.60
N ALA A 150 -26.24 3.99 -1.48
CA ALA A 150 -25.09 4.86 -1.24
C ALA A 150 -23.87 4.34 -2.00
N GLU A 151 -23.65 3.04 -2.03
CA GLU A 151 -22.59 2.39 -2.82
C GLU A 151 -22.71 2.72 -4.30
N ALA A 152 -23.93 2.67 -4.85
CA ALA A 152 -24.19 3.11 -6.23
C ALA A 152 -23.80 4.59 -6.49
N ARG A 153 -23.75 5.44 -5.45
CA ARG A 153 -23.30 6.84 -5.56
C ARG A 153 -21.78 6.96 -5.44
N TYR A 154 -21.15 6.13 -4.62
CA TYR A 154 -19.69 6.07 -4.49
C TYR A 154 -19.02 5.29 -5.63
N GLY A 155 -19.78 4.46 -6.34
CA GLY A 155 -19.27 3.56 -7.38
C GLY A 155 -18.77 2.22 -6.86
N THR A 156 -19.00 1.92 -5.57
CA THR A 156 -18.65 0.66 -4.93
C THR A 156 -19.66 -0.44 -5.27
N ASN A 157 -19.31 -1.70 -4.99
CA ASN A 157 -20.07 -2.88 -5.36
C ASN A 157 -20.91 -3.37 -4.17
N PRO A 158 -22.26 -3.31 -4.25
CA PRO A 158 -23.15 -3.66 -3.15
C PRO A 158 -23.16 -5.11 -2.68
N ASN A 159 -22.32 -5.96 -3.25
CA ASN A 159 -22.20 -7.35 -2.82
C ASN A 159 -20.75 -7.68 -2.39
N SER A 160 -19.94 -6.66 -2.12
CA SER A 160 -18.53 -6.78 -1.77
C SER A 160 -18.15 -5.66 -0.80
N SER A 161 -17.99 -6.03 0.48
CA SER A 161 -17.60 -5.09 1.54
C SER A 161 -16.23 -4.40 1.35
N ASP A 162 -15.50 -4.79 0.31
CA ASP A 162 -14.18 -4.36 -0.11
C ASP A 162 -14.20 -4.48 -1.64
N THR A 163 -14.48 -3.37 -2.32
CA THR A 163 -14.82 -3.38 -3.75
C THR A 163 -13.59 -3.68 -4.62
N ASP A 164 -12.42 -3.17 -4.25
CA ASP A 164 -11.21 -3.40 -5.03
C ASP A 164 -10.39 -4.61 -4.58
N GLY A 165 -10.63 -5.16 -3.39
CA GLY A 165 -10.08 -6.40 -2.86
C GLY A 165 -8.71 -6.25 -2.18
N ASP A 166 -8.41 -5.13 -1.56
CA ASP A 166 -7.14 -4.87 -0.86
C ASP A 166 -7.17 -5.16 0.66
N ARG A 167 -8.31 -5.67 1.15
CA ARG A 167 -8.64 -6.01 2.56
C ARG A 167 -9.11 -4.85 3.41
N ILE A 168 -9.21 -3.64 2.89
CA ILE A 168 -9.79 -2.50 3.58
C ILE A 168 -11.24 -2.39 3.11
N SER A 169 -12.19 -2.20 4.04
CA SER A 169 -13.59 -2.08 3.65
C SER A 169 -13.89 -0.76 2.94
N ASP A 170 -14.88 -0.77 2.06
CA ASP A 170 -15.37 0.44 1.40
C ASP A 170 -15.78 1.49 2.44
N PHE A 171 -16.43 1.06 3.54
CA PHE A 171 -16.71 1.92 4.68
C PHE A 171 -15.46 2.60 5.26
N ALA A 172 -14.40 1.83 5.54
CA ALA A 172 -13.17 2.36 6.15
C ALA A 172 -12.44 3.32 5.20
N GLU A 173 -12.45 3.06 3.90
CA GLU A 173 -11.85 3.95 2.91
C GLU A 173 -12.69 5.20 2.68
N LEU A 174 -14.03 5.11 2.73
CA LEU A 174 -14.92 6.24 2.55
C LEU A 174 -15.01 7.14 3.78
N PHE A 175 -15.00 6.57 4.99
CA PHE A 175 -15.34 7.28 6.23
C PHE A 175 -14.26 7.22 7.30
N GLY A 176 -13.23 6.40 7.12
CA GLY A 176 -12.23 6.12 8.15
C GLY A 176 -12.78 5.23 9.26
N TYR A 177 -11.89 4.72 10.10
CA TYR A 177 -12.25 3.84 11.20
C TYR A 177 -11.27 3.96 12.37
N GLY A 178 -11.74 3.74 13.60
CA GLY A 178 -10.88 3.65 14.78
C GLY A 178 -10.07 4.91 15.14
N GLY A 179 -10.36 6.07 14.54
CA GLY A 179 -9.57 7.30 14.71
C GLY A 179 -8.66 7.63 13.53
N VAL A 180 -8.67 6.82 12.47
CA VAL A 180 -7.84 6.98 11.27
C VAL A 180 -8.71 7.45 10.11
N ASP A 181 -8.26 8.49 9.41
CA ASP A 181 -8.83 8.94 8.12
C ASP A 181 -7.91 8.47 6.99
N LEU A 182 -8.27 7.37 6.32
CA LEU A 182 -7.44 6.77 5.26
C LEU A 182 -7.39 7.65 4.00
N ARG A 183 -8.45 8.44 3.75
CA ARG A 183 -8.52 9.38 2.61
C ARG A 183 -7.52 10.51 2.73
N TYR A 184 -7.11 10.85 3.94
CA TYR A 184 -6.03 11.81 4.14
C TYR A 184 -4.75 11.39 3.43
N TRP A 185 -4.49 10.09 3.35
CA TRP A 185 -3.35 9.50 2.66
C TRP A 185 -3.64 9.14 1.19
N GLY A 186 -4.90 9.14 0.79
CA GLY A 186 -5.31 8.95 -0.60
C GLY A 186 -6.00 7.62 -0.88
N ALA A 187 -6.58 6.99 0.15
CA ALA A 187 -7.37 5.77 0.00
C ALA A 187 -8.48 5.92 -1.04
N ASN A 188 -8.78 4.84 -1.76
CA ASN A 188 -9.79 4.81 -2.80
C ASN A 188 -10.39 3.41 -2.94
N PRO A 189 -11.69 3.21 -2.60
CA PRO A 189 -12.31 1.88 -2.60
C PRO A 189 -12.45 1.23 -3.98
N LEU A 190 -12.05 1.95 -5.03
CA LEU A 190 -12.06 1.48 -6.40
C LEU A 190 -10.65 1.29 -6.96
N LYS A 191 -9.61 1.35 -6.12
CA LYS A 191 -8.20 1.13 -6.47
C LYS A 191 -7.40 0.68 -5.26
N LYS A 192 -6.88 -0.55 -5.36
CA LYS A 192 -6.11 -1.20 -4.29
C LYS A 192 -5.08 -0.28 -3.67
N ASP A 193 -5.10 -0.23 -2.36
CA ASP A 193 -4.19 0.52 -1.51
C ASP A 193 -3.31 -0.42 -0.66
N VAL A 194 -2.09 0.04 -0.38
CA VAL A 194 -1.22 -0.57 0.63
C VAL A 194 -0.63 0.54 1.46
N PHE A 195 -0.91 0.55 2.76
CA PHE A 195 -0.36 1.56 3.67
C PHE A 195 0.85 1.01 4.42
N VAL A 196 1.92 1.78 4.48
CA VAL A 196 3.12 1.45 5.24
C VAL A 196 3.53 2.66 6.06
N GLU A 197 3.60 2.52 7.37
CA GLU A 197 4.26 3.51 8.22
C GLU A 197 5.76 3.24 8.21
N VAL A 198 6.54 4.27 7.90
CA VAL A 198 7.99 4.19 7.80
C VAL A 198 8.62 5.05 8.89
N ASP A 199 9.20 4.37 9.87
CA ASP A 199 10.04 4.98 10.90
C ASP A 199 11.52 4.75 10.58
N TYR A 200 12.38 5.61 11.13
CA TYR A 200 13.81 5.57 10.80
C TYR A 200 14.69 6.07 11.94
N TYR A 201 15.90 5.51 12.04
CA TYR A 201 16.96 6.11 12.86
C TYR A 201 17.50 7.37 12.18
N ALA A 202 18.03 8.32 12.97
CA ALA A 202 18.44 9.65 12.49
C ALA A 202 19.25 9.63 11.17
N ASP A 203 20.27 8.77 11.07
CA ASP A 203 21.13 8.65 9.89
C ASP A 203 20.69 7.53 8.91
N ARG A 204 19.45 7.06 9.05
CA ARG A 204 18.85 5.98 8.24
C ARG A 204 17.56 6.41 7.56
N LYS A 205 17.27 7.71 7.54
CA LYS A 205 16.12 8.24 6.81
C LYS A 205 16.21 7.80 5.33
N PRO A 206 15.21 7.07 4.79
CA PRO A 206 15.21 6.74 3.38
C PRO A 206 15.22 8.01 2.53
N THR A 207 15.92 7.95 1.41
CA THR A 207 15.88 9.04 0.43
C THR A 207 14.51 9.10 -0.24
N GLN A 208 14.09 10.29 -0.66
CA GLN A 208 12.81 10.44 -1.36
C GLN A 208 12.79 9.63 -2.67
N GLY A 209 13.90 9.62 -3.42
CA GLY A 209 14.01 8.84 -4.65
C GLY A 209 13.87 7.33 -4.43
N ALA A 210 14.31 6.81 -3.27
CA ALA A 210 14.08 5.42 -2.92
C ALA A 210 12.60 5.12 -2.69
N LEU A 211 11.88 5.97 -1.95
CA LEU A 211 10.44 5.82 -1.73
C LEU A 211 9.67 5.94 -3.05
N ASP A 212 9.99 6.96 -3.86
CA ASP A 212 9.35 7.22 -5.16
C ASP A 212 9.54 6.04 -6.11
N SER A 213 10.71 5.39 -6.10
CA SER A 213 10.98 4.22 -6.95
C SER A 213 10.08 3.04 -6.60
N VAL A 214 9.87 2.76 -5.30
CA VAL A 214 8.98 1.67 -4.87
C VAL A 214 7.52 2.01 -5.15
N THR A 215 7.07 3.24 -4.84
CA THR A 215 5.71 3.68 -5.16
C THR A 215 5.45 3.65 -6.68
N THR A 216 6.43 4.00 -7.51
CA THR A 216 6.33 3.91 -8.97
C THR A 216 6.20 2.47 -9.45
N ALA A 217 6.93 1.51 -8.86
CA ALA A 217 6.81 0.10 -9.19
C ALA A 217 5.39 -0.43 -8.93
N PHE A 218 4.80 -0.10 -7.78
CA PHE A 218 3.42 -0.46 -7.43
C PHE A 218 2.39 0.25 -8.34
N ALA A 219 2.59 1.55 -8.63
CA ALA A 219 1.72 2.29 -9.54
C ALA A 219 1.71 1.72 -10.96
N ASN A 220 2.83 1.13 -11.40
CA ASN A 220 2.97 0.48 -12.70
C ASN A 220 2.61 -1.02 -12.67
N ALA A 221 2.16 -1.57 -11.53
CA ALA A 221 1.78 -2.97 -11.43
C ALA A 221 0.65 -3.31 -12.42
N PRO A 222 0.69 -4.48 -13.09
CA PRO A 222 -0.32 -4.90 -14.05
C PRO A 222 -1.57 -5.46 -13.34
N VAL A 223 -2.05 -4.77 -12.30
CA VAL A 223 -3.22 -5.16 -11.50
C VAL A 223 -4.37 -4.26 -11.90
N SER A 224 -5.51 -4.85 -12.28
CA SER A 224 -6.69 -4.09 -12.70
C SER A 224 -7.55 -3.72 -11.51
N ASN A 225 -8.20 -2.55 -11.57
CA ASN A 225 -9.05 -2.04 -10.51
C ASN A 225 -10.49 -1.77 -10.98
N PRO A 226 -11.48 -1.75 -10.07
CA PRO A 226 -12.89 -1.47 -10.38
C PRO A 226 -13.13 -0.16 -11.13
N ASN A 227 -12.33 0.89 -10.87
CA ASN A 227 -12.42 2.16 -11.61
C ASN A 227 -11.84 2.12 -13.04
N GLY A 228 -11.38 0.96 -13.52
CA GLY A 228 -10.80 0.78 -14.85
C GLY A 228 -9.33 1.19 -14.98
N THR A 229 -8.69 1.67 -13.91
CA THR A 229 -7.24 1.94 -13.87
C THR A 229 -6.46 0.67 -13.57
N THR A 230 -5.15 0.70 -13.84
CA THR A 230 -4.21 -0.33 -13.40
C THR A 230 -3.25 0.20 -12.32
N GLY A 231 -2.64 -0.71 -11.56
CA GLY A 231 -1.65 -0.42 -10.54
C GLY A 231 -2.23 -0.44 -9.13
N ILE A 232 -1.34 -0.43 -8.14
CA ILE A 232 -1.66 -0.40 -6.71
C ILE A 232 -1.16 0.96 -6.18
N ALA A 233 -1.95 1.62 -5.35
CA ALA A 233 -1.55 2.83 -4.65
C ALA A 233 -0.79 2.45 -3.36
N LEU A 234 0.54 2.57 -3.40
CA LEU A 234 1.38 2.35 -2.23
C LEU A 234 1.61 3.66 -1.47
N HIS A 235 1.10 3.71 -0.24
CA HIS A 235 1.18 4.86 0.66
C HIS A 235 2.31 4.68 1.68
N LEU A 236 3.51 5.13 1.32
CA LEU A 236 4.67 5.14 2.21
C LEU A 236 4.62 6.40 3.10
N VAL A 237 4.13 6.25 4.33
CA VAL A 237 3.97 7.33 5.31
C VAL A 237 5.22 7.43 6.17
N LEU A 238 6.12 8.34 5.81
CA LEU A 238 7.29 8.65 6.62
C LEU A 238 6.87 9.43 7.88
N ASP A 239 6.94 8.79 9.05
CA ASP A 239 6.39 9.34 10.31
C ASP A 239 7.49 9.77 11.28
N SER A 240 8.06 8.84 12.07
CA SER A 240 8.93 9.20 13.18
C SER A 240 10.41 8.97 12.90
N GLN A 241 11.22 9.98 13.23
CA GLN A 241 12.64 9.77 13.51
C GLN A 241 12.78 9.22 14.94
N ILE A 242 13.30 8.01 15.08
CA ILE A 242 13.54 7.38 16.39
C ILE A 242 14.57 8.20 17.17
N ALA A 243 14.25 8.52 18.43
CA ALA A 243 15.17 9.23 19.30
C ALA A 243 16.41 8.38 19.59
N ALA A 244 17.58 9.03 19.66
CA ALA A 244 18.86 8.34 19.88
C ALA A 244 18.88 7.48 21.17
N ALA A 245 18.10 7.86 22.19
CA ALA A 245 17.99 7.11 23.44
C ALA A 245 17.19 5.80 23.30
N ASP A 246 16.34 5.67 22.28
CA ASP A 246 15.56 4.47 22.00
C ASP A 246 16.16 3.62 20.87
N ALA A 247 17.16 4.15 20.16
CA ALA A 247 17.80 3.44 19.05
C ALA A 247 18.60 2.23 19.58
N ILE A 248 18.33 1.06 19.01
CA ILE A 248 19.02 -0.19 19.33
C ILE A 248 20.10 -0.39 18.26
N SER A 249 21.37 -0.40 18.66
CA SER A 249 22.49 -0.44 17.71
C SER A 249 22.45 -1.67 16.80
N ASN A 250 22.05 -2.82 17.36
CA ASN A 250 21.90 -4.07 16.66
C ASN A 250 20.62 -4.77 17.12
N LEU A 251 19.61 -4.82 16.26
CA LEU A 251 18.32 -5.44 16.56
C LEU A 251 18.46 -6.97 16.68
N ASP A 252 17.58 -7.58 17.47
CA ASP A 252 17.50 -9.04 17.57
C ASP A 252 16.63 -9.64 16.46
N THR A 253 16.89 -10.89 16.09
CA THR A 253 16.06 -11.64 15.12
C THR A 253 14.73 -12.13 15.72
N GLY A 254 14.53 -11.97 17.03
CA GLY A 254 13.31 -12.35 17.75
C GLY A 254 12.26 -11.23 17.81
N TRP A 255 12.53 -10.07 17.18
CA TRP A 255 11.65 -8.89 17.09
C TRP A 255 11.39 -8.13 18.39
N VAL A 256 12.04 -8.49 19.51
CA VAL A 256 11.80 -7.83 20.81
C VAL A 256 12.17 -6.34 20.76
N GLY A 257 13.31 -6.02 20.15
CA GLY A 257 13.75 -4.64 19.96
C GLY A 257 12.84 -3.85 19.02
N VAL A 258 12.36 -4.47 17.94
CA VAL A 258 11.42 -3.83 17.00
C VAL A 258 10.09 -3.56 17.68
N ASP A 259 9.54 -4.52 18.43
CA ASP A 259 8.29 -4.33 19.18
C ASP A 259 8.41 -3.24 20.24
N THR A 260 9.56 -3.15 20.91
CA THR A 260 9.84 -2.08 21.89
C THR A 260 9.76 -0.71 21.22
N ILE A 261 10.36 -0.55 20.04
CA ILE A 261 10.32 0.70 19.27
C ILE A 261 8.90 0.95 18.75
N LYS A 262 8.29 -0.03 18.08
CA LYS A 262 6.94 0.05 17.52
C LYS A 262 5.92 0.46 18.59
N SER A 263 5.98 -0.10 19.80
CA SER A 263 5.04 0.24 20.88
C SER A 263 5.04 1.72 21.29
N LYS A 264 6.15 2.44 21.03
CA LYS A 264 6.32 3.85 21.36
C LYS A 264 6.07 4.79 20.18
N TYR A 265 6.45 4.37 18.98
CA TYR A 265 6.47 5.23 17.79
C TYR A 265 5.30 4.97 16.84
N PHE A 266 4.88 3.72 16.70
CA PHE A 266 3.75 3.33 15.86
C PHE A 266 2.41 3.72 16.48
N LYS A 267 1.56 4.37 15.70
CA LYS A 267 0.21 4.71 16.15
C LYS A 267 -0.65 3.45 16.15
N SER A 268 -0.96 2.92 17.33
CA SER A 268 -1.72 1.66 17.47
C SER A 268 -3.07 1.65 16.73
N ARG A 269 -3.70 2.81 16.52
CA ARG A 269 -4.94 2.95 15.73
C ARG A 269 -4.77 2.65 14.25
N ARG A 270 -3.55 2.79 13.71
CA ARG A 270 -3.19 2.43 12.34
C ARG A 270 -2.95 0.93 12.16
N ALA A 271 -2.84 0.15 13.24
CA ALA A 271 -2.55 -1.29 13.18
C ALA A 271 -3.44 -2.09 12.21
N PRO A 272 -4.76 -1.82 12.10
CA PRO A 272 -5.62 -2.55 11.17
C PRO A 272 -5.36 -2.24 9.69
N PHE A 273 -4.62 -1.18 9.36
CA PHE A 273 -4.50 -0.69 7.98
C PHE A 273 -3.05 -0.57 7.50
N PHE A 274 -2.09 -0.41 8.41
CA PHE A 274 -0.70 -0.11 8.07
C PHE A 274 0.22 -1.29 8.37
N HIS A 275 1.02 -1.65 7.38
CA HIS A 275 2.29 -2.33 7.61
C HIS A 275 3.26 -1.39 8.36
N TYR A 276 4.22 -1.95 9.09
CA TYR A 276 5.26 -1.19 9.77
C TYR A 276 6.63 -1.47 9.18
N ALA A 277 7.36 -0.42 8.81
CA ALA A 277 8.72 -0.49 8.33
C ALA A 277 9.65 0.34 9.23
N LEU A 278 10.74 -0.27 9.69
CA LEU A 278 11.78 0.42 10.46
C LEU A 278 13.12 0.42 9.70
N PHE A 279 13.61 1.61 9.35
CA PHE A 279 14.97 1.80 8.83
C PHE A 279 15.96 1.95 10.00
N ALA A 280 16.74 0.90 10.24
CA ALA A 280 17.64 0.76 11.37
C ALA A 280 19.10 0.50 10.93
N ASN A 281 19.99 0.24 11.90
CA ASN A 281 21.42 0.05 11.65
C ASN A 281 21.75 -1.36 11.13
N THR A 282 21.60 -2.36 11.99
CA THR A 282 21.90 -3.78 11.72
C THR A 282 20.96 -4.65 12.55
N TYR A 283 20.90 -5.95 12.23
CA TYR A 283 20.30 -6.94 13.11
C TYR A 283 21.13 -8.23 13.14
N GLY A 284 21.02 -8.99 14.23
CA GLY A 284 21.65 -10.30 14.35
C GLY A 284 23.18 -10.25 14.28
N THR A 285 23.79 -11.24 13.63
CA THR A 285 25.26 -11.35 13.50
C THR A 285 25.76 -11.04 12.09
N THR A 286 24.88 -10.68 11.16
CA THR A 286 25.19 -10.47 9.75
C THR A 286 25.02 -9.00 9.38
N THR A 287 25.52 -8.62 8.20
CA THR A 287 25.23 -7.31 7.56
C THR A 287 24.10 -7.46 6.55
N SER A 288 23.02 -8.15 6.91
CA SER A 288 21.86 -8.31 6.02
C SER A 288 21.22 -6.96 5.71
N SER A 289 20.65 -6.83 4.51
CA SER A 289 19.98 -5.61 4.05
C SER A 289 18.67 -5.35 4.78
N GLY A 290 17.93 -6.40 5.15
CA GLY A 290 16.60 -6.28 5.73
C GLY A 290 16.08 -7.63 6.24
N LEU A 291 14.92 -7.58 6.87
CA LEU A 291 14.18 -8.77 7.31
C LEU A 291 12.70 -8.45 7.47
N SER A 292 11.84 -9.28 6.87
CA SER A 292 10.41 -9.33 7.19
C SER A 292 10.14 -10.29 8.34
N ARG A 293 9.11 -9.99 9.15
CA ARG A 293 8.71 -10.79 10.31
C ARG A 293 8.22 -12.19 9.94
N GLY A 294 7.74 -12.36 8.72
CA GLY A 294 7.22 -13.62 8.22
C GLY A 294 6.72 -13.49 6.78
N ILE A 295 6.17 -14.57 6.24
CA ILE A 295 5.66 -14.61 4.86
C ILE A 295 4.31 -15.34 4.86
N PRO A 296 3.17 -14.65 4.70
CA PRO A 296 3.01 -13.18 4.78
C PRO A 296 3.26 -12.66 6.21
N ALA A 297 3.36 -11.34 6.36
CA ALA A 297 3.47 -10.62 7.64
C ALA A 297 3.13 -9.13 7.47
N HIS A 298 3.27 -8.34 8.53
CA HIS A 298 2.96 -6.90 8.49
C HIS A 298 4.11 -6.00 8.95
N ASP A 299 5.21 -6.57 9.47
CA ASP A 299 6.35 -5.80 9.96
C ASP A 299 7.62 -6.16 9.21
N LEU A 300 8.41 -5.15 8.87
CA LEU A 300 9.69 -5.30 8.21
C LEU A 300 10.74 -4.34 8.78
N ILE A 301 12.02 -4.70 8.60
CA ILE A 301 13.15 -3.82 8.87
C ILE A 301 14.06 -3.68 7.65
N VAL A 302 14.62 -2.49 7.46
CA VAL A 302 15.69 -2.19 6.49
C VAL A 302 16.94 -1.79 7.28
N THR A 303 18.04 -2.52 7.12
CA THR A 303 19.23 -2.47 7.99
C THR A 303 20.54 -2.34 7.22
N LEU A 304 20.61 -1.37 6.32
CA LEU A 304 21.78 -1.09 5.48
C LEU A 304 22.90 -0.31 6.21
N GLY A 305 22.83 -0.15 7.53
CA GLY A 305 23.75 0.68 8.29
C GLY A 305 25.18 0.14 8.38
N GLY A 306 25.35 -1.18 8.29
CA GLY A 306 26.66 -1.85 8.27
C GLY A 306 27.30 -1.99 6.89
N TRP A 307 26.69 -1.43 5.84
CA TRP A 307 27.17 -1.58 4.45
C TRP A 307 28.26 -0.56 4.11
N SER A 308 28.98 -0.79 3.01
CA SER A 308 30.11 0.04 2.57
C SER A 308 29.74 1.51 2.37
N THR A 309 28.52 1.76 1.91
CA THR A 309 27.83 3.06 2.02
C THR A 309 26.85 2.93 3.19
N PRO A 310 27.12 3.51 4.37
CA PRO A 310 26.21 3.39 5.51
C PRO A 310 24.81 3.92 5.17
N GLY A 311 23.79 3.07 5.35
CA GLY A 311 22.42 3.35 4.91
C GLY A 311 22.12 2.93 3.46
N GLY A 312 23.10 2.40 2.73
CA GLY A 312 22.98 1.94 1.36
C GLY A 312 22.84 3.07 0.33
N THR A 313 23.04 2.72 -0.94
CA THR A 313 22.65 3.56 -2.08
C THR A 313 21.12 3.64 -2.20
N GLU A 314 20.61 4.61 -2.96
CA GLU A 314 19.17 4.76 -3.21
C GLU A 314 18.52 3.48 -3.74
N LEU A 315 19.15 2.82 -4.72
CA LEU A 315 18.67 1.55 -5.28
C LEU A 315 18.66 0.42 -4.24
N GLN A 316 19.67 0.35 -3.37
CA GLN A 316 19.72 -0.65 -2.30
C GLN A 316 18.63 -0.41 -1.26
N GLN A 317 18.35 0.85 -0.89
CA GLN A 317 17.24 1.19 0.00
C GLN A 317 15.90 0.78 -0.62
N ALA A 318 15.65 1.19 -1.87
CA ALA A 318 14.39 0.95 -2.56
C ALA A 318 14.16 -0.55 -2.81
N GLY A 319 15.17 -1.24 -3.33
CA GLY A 319 15.09 -2.66 -3.62
C GLY A 319 14.95 -3.50 -2.35
N THR A 320 15.58 -3.12 -1.24
CA THR A 320 15.38 -3.79 0.05
C THR A 320 13.98 -3.52 0.60
N LEU A 321 13.52 -2.27 0.63
CA LEU A 321 12.17 -1.95 1.09
C LEU A 321 11.13 -2.73 0.31
N MET A 322 11.24 -2.76 -1.02
CA MET A 322 10.32 -3.52 -1.87
C MET A 322 10.43 -5.02 -1.61
N HIS A 323 11.63 -5.57 -1.46
CA HIS A 323 11.82 -7.00 -1.17
C HIS A 323 11.18 -7.42 0.16
N GLU A 324 11.44 -6.69 1.24
CA GLU A 324 10.87 -7.03 2.55
C GLU A 324 9.35 -6.76 2.60
N LEU A 325 8.86 -5.76 1.85
CA LEU A 325 7.42 -5.56 1.69
C LEU A 325 6.80 -6.72 0.90
N GLY A 326 7.50 -7.25 -0.10
CA GLY A 326 7.11 -8.43 -0.86
C GLY A 326 6.88 -9.65 0.03
N HIS A 327 7.74 -9.86 1.03
CA HIS A 327 7.52 -10.87 2.07
C HIS A 327 6.26 -10.61 2.90
N ASN A 328 6.04 -9.36 3.33
CA ASN A 328 4.84 -8.99 4.06
C ASN A 328 3.56 -9.33 3.25
N ILE A 329 3.59 -9.10 1.94
CA ILE A 329 2.49 -9.41 1.02
C ILE A 329 2.59 -10.80 0.36
N GLY A 330 3.33 -11.73 0.98
CA GLY A 330 3.24 -13.17 0.71
C GLY A 330 4.22 -13.75 -0.32
N LEU A 331 5.14 -12.96 -0.87
CA LEU A 331 6.13 -13.44 -1.84
C LEU A 331 7.34 -14.07 -1.14
N GLN A 332 7.87 -15.13 -1.75
CA GLN A 332 9.14 -15.76 -1.37
C GLN A 332 10.23 -15.47 -2.41
N HIS A 333 11.47 -15.88 -2.12
CA HIS A 333 12.62 -15.60 -2.99
C HIS A 333 12.56 -16.25 -4.37
N GLY A 334 11.73 -17.29 -4.55
CA GLY A 334 11.40 -17.93 -5.83
C GLY A 334 9.97 -17.66 -6.31
N GLY A 335 9.26 -16.72 -5.66
CA GLY A 335 7.86 -16.38 -5.89
C GLY A 335 6.95 -17.12 -4.92
N ASN A 336 6.68 -18.40 -5.21
CA ASN A 336 5.89 -19.31 -4.36
C ASN A 336 6.74 -20.36 -3.63
N ASP A 337 8.06 -20.30 -3.78
CA ASP A 337 9.01 -21.19 -3.12
C ASP A 337 10.22 -20.40 -2.58
N GLY A 338 10.96 -21.03 -1.68
CA GLY A 338 12.08 -20.40 -0.97
C GLY A 338 13.42 -20.45 -1.70
N ALA A 339 13.47 -20.82 -2.99
CA ALA A 339 14.73 -20.95 -3.71
C ALA A 339 15.40 -19.58 -3.90
N ASN A 340 16.63 -19.44 -3.39
CA ASN A 340 17.46 -18.27 -3.60
C ASN A 340 18.07 -18.29 -5.00
N TYR A 341 18.29 -17.11 -5.59
CA TYR A 341 18.96 -16.96 -6.90
C TYR A 341 18.32 -17.79 -8.03
N LYS A 342 17.00 -18.06 -7.92
CA LYS A 342 16.24 -18.88 -8.86
C LYS A 342 16.31 -18.29 -10.29
N PRO A 343 16.92 -18.98 -11.27
CA PRO A 343 17.33 -18.37 -12.54
C PRO A 343 16.17 -17.92 -13.42
N ASN A 344 15.03 -18.61 -13.33
CA ASN A 344 13.82 -18.32 -14.11
C ASN A 344 12.85 -17.36 -13.40
N TYR A 345 13.25 -16.77 -12.26
CA TYR A 345 12.43 -15.86 -11.49
C TYR A 345 12.99 -14.43 -11.56
N LEU A 346 12.35 -13.62 -12.41
CA LEU A 346 12.76 -12.27 -12.76
C LEU A 346 11.98 -11.26 -11.89
N SER A 347 12.44 -11.06 -10.66
CA SER A 347 11.73 -10.27 -9.63
C SER A 347 12.73 -9.67 -8.63
N VAL A 348 12.41 -8.52 -8.01
CA VAL A 348 13.23 -7.99 -6.90
C VAL A 348 13.33 -8.94 -5.71
N MET A 349 12.37 -9.87 -5.58
CA MET A 349 12.37 -10.92 -4.57
C MET A 349 13.52 -11.92 -4.76
N ASN A 350 14.13 -11.96 -5.93
CA ASN A 350 15.33 -12.76 -6.18
C ASN A 350 16.58 -11.92 -5.88
N TYR A 351 17.50 -12.48 -5.07
CA TYR A 351 18.76 -11.84 -4.68
C TYR A 351 19.67 -11.42 -5.84
N GLU A 352 19.51 -11.98 -7.05
CA GLU A 352 20.19 -11.47 -8.26
C GLU A 352 19.83 -10.02 -8.59
N TYR A 353 18.61 -9.59 -8.23
CA TYR A 353 18.02 -8.32 -8.61
C TYR A 353 17.75 -7.38 -7.43
N GLN A 354 17.58 -7.88 -6.20
CA GLN A 354 17.20 -7.05 -5.04
C GLN A 354 17.99 -5.73 -4.92
N THR A 355 19.31 -5.75 -5.13
CA THR A 355 20.17 -4.55 -4.96
C THR A 355 20.69 -3.95 -6.26
N PHE A 356 20.25 -4.50 -7.40
CA PHE A 356 20.70 -4.11 -8.74
C PHE A 356 19.54 -3.71 -9.67
N GLY A 357 18.30 -4.04 -9.30
CA GLY A 357 17.12 -3.96 -10.16
C GLY A 357 17.18 -4.92 -11.35
N LEU A 358 16.09 -4.96 -12.10
CA LEU A 358 15.97 -5.62 -13.39
C LEU A 358 16.43 -4.70 -14.52
N ARG A 359 16.74 -5.31 -15.66
CA ARG A 359 16.79 -4.61 -16.95
C ARG A 359 15.48 -4.86 -17.69
N ILE A 360 14.69 -3.82 -17.94
CA ILE A 360 13.41 -3.92 -18.67
C ILE A 360 13.41 -2.91 -19.81
N ASP A 361 13.13 -3.37 -21.03
CA ASP A 361 13.14 -2.55 -22.26
C ASP A 361 14.46 -1.78 -22.47
N GLY A 362 15.58 -2.40 -22.06
CA GLY A 362 16.91 -1.80 -22.12
C GLY A 362 17.22 -0.77 -21.04
N VAL A 363 16.29 -0.50 -20.11
CA VAL A 363 16.49 0.36 -18.95
C VAL A 363 16.97 -0.49 -17.77
N ASP A 364 18.09 -0.10 -17.17
CA ASP A 364 18.67 -0.75 -15.97
C ASP A 364 18.05 -0.23 -14.67
N ASN A 365 18.30 -0.97 -13.57
CA ASN A 365 17.92 -0.60 -12.20
C ASN A 365 16.40 -0.49 -11.96
N VAL A 366 15.59 -1.17 -12.79
CA VAL A 366 14.13 -1.15 -12.68
C VAL A 366 13.69 -2.03 -11.50
N LEU A 367 12.90 -1.48 -10.59
CA LEU A 367 12.27 -2.26 -9.52
C LEU A 367 10.93 -2.82 -10.01
N ASP A 368 10.78 -4.13 -9.95
CA ASP A 368 9.55 -4.80 -10.35
C ASP A 368 9.47 -6.20 -9.74
N TYR A 369 8.25 -6.62 -9.36
CA TYR A 369 8.02 -8.04 -9.15
C TYR A 369 7.83 -8.75 -10.49
N SER A 370 7.90 -10.09 -10.48
CA SER A 370 7.77 -10.86 -11.72
C SER A 370 6.42 -10.62 -12.37
N ARG A 371 6.43 -10.12 -13.62
CA ARG A 371 5.24 -10.03 -14.48
C ARG A 371 5.02 -11.29 -15.31
N VAL A 372 5.98 -12.21 -15.30
CA VAL A 372 6.10 -13.29 -16.27
C VAL A 372 6.14 -14.66 -15.59
N ARG A 373 5.67 -15.67 -16.32
CA ARG A 373 5.82 -17.07 -15.95
C ARG A 373 6.82 -17.70 -16.89
N VAL A 374 7.89 -18.24 -16.32
CA VAL A 374 8.97 -18.89 -17.06
C VAL A 374 9.01 -20.36 -16.65
N ALA A 375 9.19 -21.24 -17.63
CA ALA A 375 9.26 -22.68 -17.44
C ALA A 375 10.36 -23.09 -16.46
N SER A 376 10.23 -24.31 -15.93
CA SER A 376 11.21 -24.90 -15.01
C SER A 376 12.60 -24.98 -15.64
N VAL A 377 13.63 -24.76 -14.84
CA VAL A 377 15.04 -24.82 -15.25
C VAL A 377 15.76 -25.85 -14.38
N SER A 378 16.55 -26.73 -15.01
CA SER A 378 17.39 -27.68 -14.27
C SER A 378 18.86 -27.32 -14.42
N GLU A 379 19.58 -27.38 -13.31
CA GLU A 379 21.02 -27.19 -13.27
C GLU A 379 21.79 -28.32 -13.95
N THR A 380 21.21 -29.53 -14.05
CA THR A 380 21.89 -30.68 -14.64
C THR A 380 21.95 -30.66 -16.17
N SER A 381 21.10 -29.84 -16.81
CA SER A 381 20.88 -29.88 -18.26
C SER A 381 20.52 -28.49 -18.79
N VAL A 382 21.43 -27.55 -18.63
CA VAL A 382 21.30 -26.17 -19.13
C VAL A 382 21.61 -26.11 -20.61
N ASN A 383 20.73 -25.48 -21.40
CA ASN A 383 20.93 -25.25 -22.83
C ASN A 383 20.82 -23.74 -23.14
N GLU A 384 21.83 -23.19 -23.79
CA GLU A 384 21.92 -21.74 -24.05
C GLU A 384 21.14 -21.29 -25.29
N VAL A 385 20.62 -22.22 -26.11
CA VAL A 385 19.77 -21.92 -27.29
C VAL A 385 18.28 -21.78 -26.91
N SER A 386 17.91 -22.19 -25.71
CA SER A 386 16.54 -22.09 -25.17
C SER A 386 16.59 -21.97 -23.65
N ALA A 387 17.36 -20.98 -23.18
CA ALA A 387 17.67 -20.80 -21.76
C ALA A 387 16.42 -20.68 -20.88
N PHE A 388 15.42 -19.96 -21.39
CA PHE A 388 14.14 -19.75 -20.74
C PHE A 388 13.03 -19.89 -21.76
N ALA A 389 11.92 -20.49 -21.34
CA ALA A 389 10.72 -20.64 -22.15
C ALA A 389 9.52 -20.03 -21.42
N PRO A 390 8.62 -19.30 -22.10
CA PRO A 390 7.45 -18.70 -21.48
C PRO A 390 6.40 -19.76 -21.17
N ILE A 391 5.63 -19.53 -20.11
CA ILE A 391 4.39 -20.25 -19.82
C ILE A 391 3.22 -19.29 -19.95
N ALA A 392 2.16 -19.70 -20.67
CA ALA A 392 0.96 -18.90 -20.84
C ALA A 392 0.43 -18.34 -19.49
N PRO A 393 0.00 -17.07 -19.44
CA PRO A 393 -0.22 -16.16 -20.56
C PRO A 393 1.05 -15.43 -21.04
N THR A 394 2.21 -15.65 -20.42
CA THR A 394 3.47 -15.06 -20.88
C THR A 394 3.80 -15.56 -22.28
N THR A 395 4.29 -14.64 -23.10
CA THR A 395 4.73 -14.87 -24.47
C THR A 395 6.23 -14.63 -24.62
N GLU A 396 6.82 -15.07 -25.73
CA GLU A 396 8.21 -14.74 -26.07
C GLU A 396 8.43 -13.22 -26.15
N ALA A 397 7.43 -12.46 -26.60
CA ALA A 397 7.52 -11.00 -26.66
C ALA A 397 7.63 -10.36 -25.26
N ASP A 398 7.03 -10.96 -24.24
CA ASP A 398 7.17 -10.49 -22.86
C ASP A 398 8.59 -10.78 -22.32
N LEU A 399 9.11 -11.98 -22.58
CA LEU A 399 10.47 -12.35 -22.20
C LEU A 399 11.54 -11.53 -22.96
N ALA A 400 11.24 -11.12 -24.19
CA ALA A 400 12.12 -10.29 -25.01
C ALA A 400 12.38 -8.90 -24.42
N ARG A 401 11.61 -8.47 -23.43
CA ARG A 401 11.75 -7.17 -22.76
C ARG A 401 12.69 -7.22 -21.56
N ILE A 402 12.92 -8.40 -20.97
CA ILE A 402 13.54 -8.52 -19.65
C ILE A 402 14.95 -9.10 -19.79
N GLY A 403 15.96 -8.39 -19.28
CA GLY A 403 17.32 -8.89 -19.17
C GLY A 403 17.49 -9.89 -18.03
N VAL A 404 18.49 -10.77 -18.12
CA VAL A 404 18.75 -11.81 -17.12
C VAL A 404 20.09 -11.59 -16.43
N ARG A 405 20.10 -11.69 -15.09
CA ARG A 405 21.31 -11.72 -14.26
C ARG A 405 21.53 -13.14 -13.74
N ILE A 406 22.75 -13.63 -13.89
CA ILE A 406 23.18 -14.96 -13.40
C ILE A 406 24.53 -14.79 -12.73
N ASN A 407 24.64 -15.21 -11.47
CA ASN A 407 25.86 -15.14 -10.68
C ASN A 407 26.43 -13.72 -10.60
N GLY A 408 25.55 -12.72 -10.45
CA GLY A 408 25.92 -11.31 -10.29
C GLY A 408 26.27 -10.60 -11.60
N VAL A 409 26.18 -11.29 -12.74
CA VAL A 409 26.54 -10.77 -14.06
C VAL A 409 25.29 -10.64 -14.92
N GLN A 410 25.07 -9.43 -15.45
CA GLN A 410 24.05 -9.18 -16.46
C GLN A 410 24.47 -9.82 -17.78
N ARG A 411 23.66 -10.75 -18.30
CA ARG A 411 23.92 -11.38 -19.60
C ARG A 411 23.55 -10.47 -20.75
N THR A 412 24.29 -10.62 -21.84
CA THR A 412 24.01 -9.90 -23.09
C THR A 412 22.80 -10.54 -23.75
N GLY A 413 21.73 -9.76 -23.94
CA GLY A 413 20.45 -10.25 -24.44
C GLY A 413 19.34 -10.18 -23.39
N THR A 414 18.24 -10.85 -23.68
CA THR A 414 17.01 -10.87 -22.87
C THR A 414 16.58 -12.31 -22.60
N ALA A 415 15.54 -12.51 -21.77
CA ALA A 415 15.09 -13.83 -21.37
C ALA A 415 14.61 -14.69 -22.55
N SER A 416 14.19 -14.09 -23.67
CA SER A 416 13.84 -14.83 -24.90
C SER A 416 15.04 -15.18 -25.80
N ALA A 417 16.24 -14.67 -25.48
CA ALA A 417 17.41 -14.81 -26.35
C ALA A 417 18.16 -16.13 -26.09
N ASN A 418 19.04 -16.48 -27.03
CA ASN A 418 20.12 -17.40 -26.74
C ASN A 418 21.10 -16.68 -25.79
N LEU A 419 21.30 -17.22 -24.60
CA LEU A 419 22.07 -16.56 -23.52
C LEU A 419 23.32 -17.36 -23.19
N ASP A 420 24.49 -16.70 -23.23
CA ASP A 420 25.75 -17.25 -22.72
C ASP A 420 25.73 -17.27 -21.17
N ILE A 421 25.03 -18.27 -20.63
CA ILE A 421 24.77 -18.50 -19.22
C ILE A 421 26.08 -18.71 -18.47
N ASN A 422 27.01 -19.48 -19.03
CA ASN A 422 28.27 -19.77 -18.34
C ASN A 422 29.34 -18.69 -18.54
N GLY A 423 29.15 -17.75 -19.47
CA GLY A 423 30.08 -16.65 -19.73
C GLY A 423 31.33 -17.08 -20.49
N SER A 424 31.24 -18.17 -21.26
CA SER A 424 32.36 -18.69 -22.05
C SER A 424 32.68 -17.85 -23.29
N GLY A 425 31.81 -16.92 -23.66
CA GLY A 425 31.89 -16.10 -24.87
C GLY A 425 31.26 -16.76 -26.10
N ALA A 426 30.62 -17.93 -25.96
CA ALA A 426 29.96 -18.64 -27.06
C ALA A 426 28.68 -19.36 -26.57
N ILE A 427 27.65 -19.36 -27.40
CA ILE A 427 26.39 -20.08 -27.13
C ILE A 427 26.58 -21.58 -27.31
N GLN A 428 26.23 -22.36 -26.28
CA GLN A 428 26.34 -23.81 -26.24
C GLN A 428 24.99 -24.48 -26.46
N ALA A 429 24.87 -25.20 -27.58
CA ALA A 429 23.68 -25.99 -27.90
C ALA A 429 23.63 -27.36 -27.19
N ALA A 430 24.78 -27.84 -26.71
CA ALA A 430 24.86 -29.07 -25.91
C ALA A 430 24.57 -28.76 -24.45
N SER A 431 23.77 -29.60 -23.80
CA SER A 431 23.45 -29.41 -22.39
C SER A 431 24.68 -29.56 -21.50
N PHE A 432 24.79 -28.72 -20.48
CA PHE A 432 25.83 -28.79 -19.45
C PHE A 432 25.26 -28.57 -18.05
N ALA A 433 26.04 -28.95 -17.03
CA ALA A 433 25.69 -28.69 -15.64
C ALA A 433 26.15 -27.27 -15.25
N TYR A 434 25.29 -26.51 -14.56
CA TYR A 434 25.61 -25.15 -14.10
C TYR A 434 24.90 -24.82 -12.79
N ASN A 435 25.67 -24.39 -11.79
CA ASN A 435 25.16 -23.90 -10.52
C ASN A 435 24.63 -22.47 -10.69
N PHE A 436 23.31 -22.32 -10.65
CA PHE A 436 22.64 -21.01 -10.65
C PHE A 436 22.48 -20.45 -9.25
N ASN A 437 22.15 -21.29 -8.25
CA ASN A 437 21.71 -20.82 -6.94
C ASN A 437 22.85 -20.53 -5.94
N ARG A 438 24.09 -20.80 -6.35
CA ARG A 438 25.35 -20.65 -5.60
C ARG A 438 25.45 -21.52 -4.36
N ASP A 439 24.81 -22.69 -4.38
CA ASP A 439 25.01 -23.70 -3.35
C ASP A 439 26.26 -24.56 -3.62
N SER A 440 26.34 -25.76 -3.04
CA SER A 440 27.49 -26.65 -3.18
C SER A 440 27.46 -27.58 -4.40
N ASP A 441 26.40 -27.60 -5.22
CA ASP A 441 26.27 -28.55 -6.32
C ASP A 441 25.70 -27.93 -7.61
N SER A 442 25.10 -28.74 -8.48
CA SER A 442 24.52 -28.33 -9.77
C SER A 442 23.43 -29.32 -10.19
N VAL A 443 22.62 -29.76 -9.22
CA VAL A 443 21.60 -30.81 -9.44
C VAL A 443 20.17 -30.34 -9.28
N ASP A 444 19.94 -29.06 -9.01
CA ASP A 444 18.61 -28.58 -8.71
C ASP A 444 17.67 -28.55 -9.92
N LEU A 445 16.38 -28.66 -9.60
CA LEU A 445 15.27 -28.39 -10.49
C LEU A 445 14.45 -27.24 -9.92
N PHE A 446 14.54 -26.08 -10.55
CA PHE A 446 13.72 -24.93 -10.22
C PHE A 446 12.36 -25.06 -10.90
N PRO A 447 11.25 -25.09 -10.14
CA PRO A 447 9.92 -25.09 -10.71
C PRO A 447 9.66 -23.85 -11.57
N ALA A 448 8.58 -23.88 -12.35
CA ALA A 448 8.13 -22.71 -13.09
C ALA A 448 7.96 -21.50 -12.16
N SER A 449 8.33 -20.31 -12.64
CA SER A 449 8.11 -19.07 -11.91
C SER A 449 6.65 -18.61 -12.01
N GLN A 450 6.29 -17.69 -11.13
CA GLN A 450 4.95 -17.10 -11.05
C GLN A 450 4.95 -15.64 -11.53
N ASN A 451 3.77 -15.15 -11.88
CA ASN A 451 3.52 -13.72 -11.93
C ASN A 451 3.13 -13.27 -10.52
N ASP A 452 4.02 -12.49 -9.90
CA ASP A 452 3.93 -12.08 -8.50
C ASP A 452 2.80 -11.09 -8.25
N TRP A 453 2.59 -10.14 -9.18
CA TRP A 453 1.58 -9.09 -9.02
C TRP A 453 0.17 -9.64 -8.89
N LEU A 454 -0.09 -10.83 -9.45
CA LEU A 454 -1.37 -11.53 -9.33
C LEU A 454 -1.44 -12.48 -8.12
N ALA A 455 -0.34 -12.64 -7.39
CA ALA A 455 -0.21 -13.58 -6.27
C ALA A 455 -0.08 -12.89 -4.90
N LEU A 456 -0.16 -11.55 -4.86
CA LEU A 456 -0.01 -10.77 -3.63
C LEU A 456 -1.12 -11.10 -2.60
N VAL A 457 -0.74 -11.09 -1.33
CA VAL A 457 -1.61 -11.30 -0.17
C VAL A 457 -1.66 -10.02 0.66
N TYR A 458 -2.79 -9.32 0.62
CA TYR A 458 -2.91 -7.98 1.23
C TYR A 458 -3.27 -8.00 2.73
N ASP A 459 -3.57 -9.16 3.33
CA ASP A 459 -4.07 -9.23 4.72
C ASP A 459 -3.00 -9.13 5.82
N GLY A 460 -1.72 -8.98 5.45
CA GLY A 460 -0.61 -8.87 6.41
C GLY A 460 -0.57 -9.99 7.45
N ALA A 461 -0.89 -11.22 7.04
CA ALA A 461 -1.09 -12.39 7.90
C ALA A 461 -2.29 -12.25 8.85
N GLY A 462 -3.38 -11.68 8.35
CA GLY A 462 -4.63 -11.43 9.07
C GLY A 462 -4.57 -10.27 10.07
N GLN A 463 -3.54 -9.42 9.99
CA GLN A 463 -3.42 -8.21 10.81
C GLN A 463 -3.91 -6.95 10.09
N ILE A 464 -3.90 -6.96 8.76
CA ILE A 464 -4.38 -5.89 7.91
C ILE A 464 -5.80 -6.23 7.43
N GLY A 465 -6.64 -5.21 7.48
CA GLY A 465 -8.05 -5.25 7.16
C GLY A 465 -8.95 -5.19 8.40
N ASP A 466 -10.12 -4.62 8.19
CA ASP A 466 -11.15 -4.40 9.21
C ASP A 466 -12.31 -5.39 9.06
N GLY A 467 -11.99 -6.66 8.75
CA GLY A 467 -12.91 -7.77 8.47
C GLY A 467 -13.93 -8.16 9.57
N TRP A 468 -14.18 -7.26 10.52
CA TRP A 468 -15.31 -7.21 11.43
C TRP A 468 -16.45 -6.31 10.96
N LEU A 469 -16.19 -5.37 10.03
CA LEU A 469 -17.20 -4.43 9.53
C LEU A 469 -18.09 -5.01 8.44
N GLY A 470 -17.67 -6.06 7.76
CA GLY A 470 -18.50 -6.94 6.92
C GLY A 470 -18.12 -8.39 7.19
N THR A 471 -19.09 -9.31 7.15
CA THR A 471 -18.89 -10.74 7.49
C THR A 471 -18.00 -11.50 6.50
N THR A 472 -16.70 -11.20 6.43
CA THR A 472 -15.75 -11.80 5.46
C THR A 472 -14.53 -12.48 6.08
N GLN A 473 -14.54 -12.79 7.38
CA GLN A 473 -13.67 -13.86 7.93
C GLN A 473 -14.01 -15.27 7.36
N GLY A 474 -15.07 -15.40 6.55
CA GLY A 474 -15.56 -16.66 6.00
C GLY A 474 -14.90 -17.15 4.71
N LEU A 475 -14.12 -16.32 3.99
CA LEU A 475 -13.29 -16.84 2.90
C LEU A 475 -12.02 -17.43 3.52
N SER A 476 -12.16 -18.68 3.95
CA SER A 476 -11.02 -19.55 4.23
C SER A 476 -9.99 -19.36 3.13
N ARG A 477 -8.71 -19.30 3.54
CA ARG A 477 -7.48 -19.30 2.73
C ARG A 477 -7.63 -20.18 1.48
N GLN A 478 -8.32 -19.69 0.45
CA GLN A 478 -8.39 -20.34 -0.82
C GLN A 478 -7.02 -20.09 -1.39
N GLN A 479 -6.23 -21.16 -1.35
CA GLN A 479 -4.93 -21.20 -1.99
C GLN A 479 -5.08 -20.56 -3.37
N PRO A 480 -4.24 -19.58 -3.73
CA PRO A 480 -4.26 -19.01 -5.06
C PRO A 480 -4.22 -20.17 -6.04
N PHE A 481 -5.23 -20.20 -6.92
CA PHE A 481 -5.50 -21.24 -7.91
C PHE A 481 -4.25 -22.03 -8.30
N PHE A 482 -4.05 -23.20 -7.67
CA PHE A 482 -3.22 -24.24 -8.25
C PHE A 482 -3.97 -24.72 -9.48
N VAL A 483 -3.65 -24.16 -10.65
CA VAL A 483 -3.78 -24.94 -11.87
C VAL A 483 -2.80 -26.09 -11.69
N VAL A 484 -3.31 -27.22 -11.21
CA VAL A 484 -2.66 -28.52 -11.33
C VAL A 484 -2.25 -28.63 -12.80
N PRO A 485 -0.98 -28.94 -13.13
CA PRO A 485 -0.60 -29.11 -14.53
C PRO A 485 -1.51 -30.17 -15.15
N GLU A 486 -2.25 -29.79 -16.20
CA GLU A 486 -2.85 -30.73 -17.14
C GLU A 486 -1.72 -31.59 -17.70
N LYS A 487 -1.52 -32.75 -17.08
CA LYS A 487 -0.91 -33.90 -17.74
C LYS A 487 -2.00 -34.61 -18.49
N THR A 488 -2.13 -34.33 -19.79
CA THR A 488 -2.78 -35.16 -20.82
C THR A 488 -2.45 -34.54 -22.17
N ASP A 489 -1.96 -35.18 -23.23
CA ASP A 489 -1.56 -36.56 -23.58
C ASP A 489 -0.66 -36.42 -24.82
N SER A 490 0.26 -37.32 -25.19
CA SER A 490 0.04 -38.64 -25.80
C SER A 490 1.44 -39.14 -26.25
N CYS A 491 1.80 -40.43 -26.15
CA CYS A 491 1.34 -41.50 -27.04
C CYS A 491 1.51 -42.90 -26.40
N LEU A 492 0.53 -43.74 -26.73
CA LEU A 492 0.54 -45.21 -26.77
C LEU A 492 1.89 -45.78 -27.27
N THR A 493 2.36 -46.98 -26.92
CA THR A 493 1.68 -48.30 -26.94
C THR A 493 2.48 -49.36 -26.16
N GLU A 494 1.71 -50.29 -25.58
CA GLU A 494 1.95 -51.73 -25.44
C GLU A 494 3.21 -52.32 -24.78
N GLN A 495 2.88 -53.28 -23.90
CA GLN A 495 3.56 -54.55 -23.62
C GLN A 495 4.56 -54.63 -22.45
N MET A 496 4.11 -55.45 -21.47
CA MET A 496 4.90 -56.46 -20.75
C MET A 496 5.79 -55.91 -19.61
N VAL A 497 5.99 -56.55 -18.45
CA VAL A 497 5.61 -57.83 -17.86
C VAL A 497 6.14 -57.73 -16.40
N LEU A 498 5.29 -58.08 -15.44
CA LEU A 498 5.61 -58.79 -14.18
C LEU A 498 6.87 -58.44 -13.33
N LYS A 499 6.57 -58.31 -12.03
CA LYS A 499 7.21 -58.92 -10.84
C LYS A 499 8.00 -58.00 -9.89
N ARG A 500 7.42 -57.98 -8.68
CA ARG A 500 7.95 -57.80 -7.32
C ARG A 500 8.28 -56.39 -6.86
#